data_AF-A0A916VDG5-F1
#
_entry.id   AF-A0A916VDG5-F1
#
_cell.length_a   1.000
_cell.length_b   1.000
_cell.length_c   1.000
_cell.angle_alpha   90.00
_cell.angle_beta   90.00
_cell.angle_gamma   90.00
#
_symmetry.space_group_name_H-M   'P 1'
#
loop_
_entity.id
_entity.type
_entity.pdbx_description
1 polymer ?
#
loop_
_entity_poly.entity_id
_entity_poly.type
_entity_poly.pdbx_seq_one_letter_code
_entity_poly.pdbx_strand_id
1 'polypeptide(L)'
;MEEKKECAGCKHRTKERSEKERKAMMNRLSRIEGQVRGVRKMVENDVYCPDILIQVSAISAALNSFNKVLLAEHLHSCVVDDIKKGREDEAIDELVKVLQKLMK
;
A
#
# COMPACT_ATOMS: atom_id res chain seq x y z
N MET A 1 3.98 0.95 24.91
CA MET A 1 2.74 0.19 25.12
C MET A 1 1.73 0.83 24.17
N GLU A 2 1.65 0.34 22.93
CA GLU A 2 0.83 0.98 21.88
C GLU A 2 -0.59 0.40 21.93
N GLU A 3 -1.53 1.23 22.38
CA GLU A 3 -2.95 0.90 22.45
C GLU A 3 -3.56 0.94 21.04
N LYS A 4 -4.01 -0.21 20.55
CA LYS A 4 -4.87 -0.32 19.37
C LYS A 4 -6.15 0.47 19.66
N LYS A 5 -6.32 1.68 19.10
CA LYS A 5 -7.59 2.39 19.15
C LYS A 5 -8.58 1.75 18.19
N GLU A 6 -9.48 0.96 18.74
CA GLU A 6 -10.67 0.45 18.06
C GLU A 6 -11.61 1.62 17.74
N CYS A 7 -11.95 1.80 16.47
CA CYS A 7 -13.00 2.72 16.05
C CYS A 7 -14.35 2.06 16.33
N ALA A 8 -15.19 2.69 17.14
CA ALA A 8 -16.52 2.20 17.50
C ALA A 8 -17.38 2.01 16.23
N GLY A 9 -17.47 0.77 15.75
CA GLY A 9 -18.35 0.38 14.64
C GLY A 9 -17.70 -0.36 13.46
N CYS A 10 -16.39 -0.62 13.46
CA CYS A 10 -15.75 -1.39 12.37
C CYS A 10 -14.71 -2.38 12.89
N LYS A 11 -14.72 -3.63 12.41
CA LYS A 11 -13.69 -4.66 12.68
C LYS A 11 -12.36 -4.36 11.97
N HIS A 12 -11.96 -3.10 11.86
CA HIS A 12 -10.77 -2.71 11.12
C HIS A 12 -9.62 -2.41 12.07
N ARG A 13 -8.53 -3.17 11.94
CA ARG A 13 -7.25 -2.84 12.57
C ARG A 13 -6.75 -1.52 12.00
N THR A 14 -6.47 -0.57 12.87
CA THR A 14 -5.79 0.68 12.54
C THR A 14 -4.33 0.59 13.02
N LYS A 15 -3.44 1.26 12.30
CA LYS A 15 -2.03 1.45 12.70
C LYS A 15 -1.78 2.94 12.82
N GLU A 16 -1.36 3.38 14.00
CA GLU A 16 -0.72 4.68 14.16
C GLU A 16 0.68 4.61 13.54
N ARG A 17 1.00 5.56 12.66
CA ARG A 17 2.24 5.57 11.89
C ARG A 17 3.11 6.70 12.36
N SER A 18 4.42 6.47 12.39
CA SER A 18 5.36 7.56 12.64
C SER A 18 5.21 8.65 11.58
N GLU A 19 5.49 9.90 11.93
CA GLU A 19 5.48 11.02 10.97
C GLU A 19 6.38 10.76 9.76
N LYS A 20 7.53 10.11 9.97
CA LYS A 20 8.47 9.74 8.91
C LYS A 20 7.86 8.70 7.96
N GLU A 21 7.26 7.64 8.49
CA GLU A 21 6.57 6.59 7.70
C GLU A 21 5.41 7.21 6.89
N ARG A 22 4.54 7.97 7.56
CA ARG A 22 3.40 8.65 6.96
C ARG A 22 3.84 9.56 5.82
N LYS A 23 4.82 10.44 6.05
CA LYS A 23 5.34 11.36 5.04
C LYS A 23 5.95 10.61 3.85
N ALA A 24 6.71 9.55 4.09
CA ALA A 24 7.32 8.75 3.02
C ALA A 24 6.25 8.05 2.14
N MET A 25 5.20 7.50 2.75
CA MET A 25 4.08 6.89 2.02
C MET A 25 3.29 7.93 1.23
N MET A 26 2.94 9.05 1.85
CA MET A 26 2.22 10.14 1.20
C MET A 26 3.00 10.69 -0.01
N ASN A 27 4.31 10.89 0.11
CA ASN A 27 5.14 11.36 -0.99
C ASN A 27 5.12 10.41 -2.20
N ARG A 28 5.09 9.09 -1.97
CA ARG A 28 4.98 8.09 -3.05
C ARG A 28 3.61 8.15 -3.72
N LEU A 29 2.55 8.22 -2.91
CA LEU A 29 1.17 8.33 -3.41
C LEU A 29 0.96 9.62 -4.21
N SER A 30 1.46 10.77 -3.75
CA SER A 30 1.36 12.04 -4.49
C SER A 30 2.07 11.99 -5.84
N ARG A 31 3.19 11.25 -5.95
CA ARG A 31 3.87 11.02 -7.24
C ARG A 31 3.01 10.16 -8.17
N ILE A 32 2.46 9.05 -7.66
CA ILE A 32 1.58 8.16 -8.42
C ILE A 32 0.33 8.91 -8.90
N GLU A 33 -0.28 9.72 -8.04
CA GLU A 33 -1.41 10.58 -8.39
C GLU A 33 -1.04 11.56 -9.51
N GLY A 34 0.15 12.16 -9.45
CA GLY A 34 0.69 13.00 -10.52
C GLY A 34 0.80 12.26 -11.86
N GLN A 35 1.25 11.01 -11.85
CA GLN A 35 1.33 10.18 -13.06
C GLN A 35 -0.06 9.87 -13.62
N VAL A 36 -1.03 9.52 -12.77
CA VAL A 36 -2.43 9.28 -13.18
C VAL A 36 -3.04 10.53 -13.81
N ARG A 37 -2.83 11.72 -13.20
CA ARG A 37 -3.25 13.00 -13.80
C ARG A 37 -2.55 13.25 -15.15
N GLY A 38 -1.30 12.83 -15.30
CA GLY A 38 -0.57 12.87 -16.58
C GLY A 38 -1.27 12.03 -17.66
N VAL A 39 -1.59 10.77 -17.36
CA VAL A 39 -2.32 9.87 -18.27
C VAL A 39 -3.67 10.44 -18.65
N ARG A 40 -4.42 11.02 -17.71
CA ARG A 40 -5.69 11.71 -18.00
C ARG A 40 -5.51 12.80 -19.07
N LYS A 41 -4.50 13.66 -18.91
CA LYS A 41 -4.19 14.71 -19.90
C LYS A 41 -3.76 14.15 -21.25
N MET A 42 -3.08 13.00 -21.27
CA MET A 42 -2.71 12.35 -22.53
C MET A 42 -3.95 11.90 -23.30
N VAL A 43 -4.95 11.36 -22.62
CA VAL A 43 -6.24 11.00 -23.23
C VAL A 43 -7.00 12.25 -23.69
N GLU A 44 -7.05 13.30 -22.87
CA GLU A 44 -7.70 14.58 -23.22
C GLU A 44 -7.08 15.27 -24.45
N ASN A 45 -5.81 14.97 -24.77
CA ASN A 45 -5.08 15.54 -25.90
C ASN A 45 -4.90 14.54 -27.07
N ASP A 46 -5.65 13.44 -27.10
CA ASP A 46 -5.58 12.41 -28.15
C ASP A 46 -4.16 11.88 -28.42
N VAL A 47 -3.35 11.74 -27.37
CA VAL A 47 -1.97 11.21 -27.47
C VAL A 47 -1.98 9.77 -27.96
N TYR A 48 -0.96 9.39 -28.74
CA TYR A 48 -0.82 8.08 -29.34
C TYR A 48 -0.87 6.94 -28.31
N CYS A 49 -1.70 5.92 -28.58
CA CYS A 49 -2.03 4.88 -27.60
C CYS A 49 -0.80 4.17 -26.99
N PRO A 50 0.25 3.79 -27.76
CA PRO A 50 1.46 3.19 -27.19
C PRO A 50 2.14 4.05 -26.11
N ASP A 51 2.16 5.38 -26.26
CA ASP A 51 2.75 6.27 -25.26
C ASP A 51 1.94 6.26 -23.96
N ILE A 52 0.60 6.24 -24.08
CA ILE A 52 -0.30 6.09 -22.93
C ILE A 52 -0.04 4.74 -22.22
N LEU A 53 0.10 3.65 -22.97
CA LEU A 53 0.38 2.32 -22.42
C LEU A 53 1.71 2.27 -21.65
N ILE A 54 2.74 2.96 -22.13
CA ILE A 54 4.03 3.09 -21.43
C ILE A 54 3.83 3.82 -20.09
N GLN A 55 3.06 4.92 -20.07
CA GLN A 55 2.80 5.66 -18.83
C GLN A 55 1.95 4.86 -17.83
N VAL A 56 0.93 4.13 -18.31
CA VAL A 56 0.16 3.21 -17.47
C VAL A 56 1.06 2.13 -16.86
N SER A 57 1.98 1.56 -17.65
CA SER A 57 2.95 0.58 -17.16
C SER A 57 3.87 1.17 -16.07
N ALA A 58 4.29 2.43 -16.22
CA ALA A 58 5.07 3.14 -15.21
C ALA A 58 4.29 3.35 -13.90
N ILE A 59 2.98 3.64 -13.98
CA ILE A 59 2.09 3.75 -12.82
C ILE A 59 1.99 2.39 -12.11
N SER A 60 1.75 1.31 -12.86
CA SER A 60 1.70 -0.05 -12.29
C SER A 60 3.00 -0.43 -11.58
N ALA A 61 4.16 -0.10 -12.17
CA ALA A 61 5.45 -0.30 -11.52
C ALA A 61 5.62 0.51 -10.24
N ALA A 62 5.15 1.77 -10.23
CA ALA A 62 5.18 2.63 -9.05
C ALA A 62 4.26 2.12 -7.92
N LEU A 63 3.06 1.64 -8.26
CA LEU A 63 2.14 0.97 -7.33
C LEU A 63 2.75 -0.30 -6.75
N ASN A 64 3.38 -1.13 -7.57
CA ASN A 64 4.08 -2.33 -7.11
C ASN A 64 5.25 -2.00 -6.19
N SER A 65 6.00 -0.93 -6.47
CA SER A 65 7.05 -0.43 -5.58
C SER A 65 6.49 0.06 -4.24
N PHE A 66 5.35 0.75 -4.25
CA PHE A 66 4.65 1.18 -3.03
C PHE A 66 4.16 -0.03 -2.20
N ASN A 67 3.54 -1.02 -2.84
CA ASN A 67 3.07 -2.24 -2.19
C ASN A 67 4.19 -2.98 -1.46
N LYS A 68 5.38 -3.08 -2.06
CA LYS A 68 6.56 -3.70 -1.42
C LYS A 68 6.96 -2.98 -0.12
N VAL A 69 6.97 -1.66 -0.13
CA VAL A 69 7.29 -0.86 1.07
C VAL A 69 6.22 -1.05 2.15
N LEU A 70 4.94 -1.02 1.78
CA LEU A 70 3.84 -1.19 2.71
C LEU A 70 3.83 -2.60 3.33
N LEU A 71 4.11 -3.63 2.53
CA LEU A 71 4.20 -5.01 2.99
C LEU A 71 5.37 -5.21 3.95
N ALA A 72 6.56 -4.70 3.62
CA ALA A 72 7.72 -4.78 4.49
C ALA A 72 7.44 -4.15 5.87
N GLU A 73 6.80 -2.98 5.87
CA GLU A 73 6.40 -2.30 7.10
C GLU A 73 5.38 -3.12 7.90
N HIS A 74 4.39 -3.73 7.24
CA HIS A 74 3.41 -4.62 7.90
C HIS A 74 4.09 -5.84 8.55
N LEU A 75 5.07 -6.45 7.87
CA LEU A 75 5.84 -7.57 8.41
C LEU A 75 6.65 -7.17 9.64
N HIS A 76 7.38 -6.05 9.58
CA HIS A 76 8.23 -5.59 10.68
C HIS A 76 7.46 -5.03 11.88
N SER A 77 6.23 -4.56 11.70
CA SER A 77 5.40 -4.06 12.80
C SER A 77 4.31 -5.05 13.20
N CYS A 78 3.24 -5.14 12.41
CA CYS A 78 2.00 -5.80 12.82
C CYS A 78 2.18 -7.30 13.04
N VAL A 79 2.86 -7.97 12.10
CA VAL A 79 3.07 -9.42 12.16
C VAL A 79 4.02 -9.78 13.31
N VAL A 80 5.16 -9.09 13.42
CA VAL A 80 6.11 -9.31 14.52
C VAL A 80 5.46 -9.09 15.89
N ASP A 81 4.62 -8.06 16.04
CA ASP A 81 3.93 -7.79 17.30
C ASP A 81 2.87 -8.84 17.65
N ASP A 82 2.16 -9.36 16.66
CA ASP A 82 1.18 -10.42 16.87
C ASP A 82 1.88 -11.75 17.22
N ILE A 83 3.00 -12.08 16.59
CA ILE A 83 3.86 -13.24 16.96
C ILE A 83 4.35 -13.11 18.39
N LYS A 84 4.88 -11.94 18.79
CA LYS A 84 5.35 -11.70 20.18
C LYS A 84 4.23 -11.82 21.22
N LYS A 85 2.97 -11.73 20.80
CA LYS A 85 1.78 -11.82 21.65
C LYS A 85 1.12 -13.20 21.60
N GLY A 86 1.75 -14.21 20.98
CA GLY A 86 1.22 -15.56 20.86
C GLY A 86 0.01 -15.68 19.91
N ARG A 87 -0.05 -14.80 18.90
CA ARG A 87 -1.10 -14.80 17.85
C ARG A 87 -0.49 -15.08 16.48
N GLU A 88 0.46 -16.00 16.42
CA GLU A 88 1.18 -16.36 15.20
C GLU A 88 0.26 -16.90 14.10
N ASP A 89 -0.68 -17.79 14.43
CA ASP A 89 -1.58 -18.41 13.44
C ASP A 89 -2.46 -17.35 12.75
N GLU A 90 -3.06 -16.45 13.54
CA GLU A 90 -3.89 -15.35 13.02
C GLU A 90 -3.09 -14.41 12.12
N ALA A 91 -1.85 -14.08 12.52
CA ALA A 91 -0.97 -13.20 11.76
C ALA A 91 -0.52 -13.82 10.43
N ILE A 92 -0.19 -15.12 10.45
CA ILE A 92 0.22 -15.87 9.26
C ILE A 92 -0.98 -16.01 8.30
N ASP A 93 -2.17 -16.34 8.82
CA ASP A 93 -3.38 -16.45 8.00
C ASP A 93 -3.78 -15.12 7.34
N GLU A 94 -3.67 -14.00 8.07
CA GLU A 94 -3.88 -12.66 7.52
C GLU A 94 -2.88 -12.39 6.39
N LEU A 95 -1.59 -12.67 6.62
CA LEU A 95 -0.53 -12.46 5.64
C LEU A 95 -0.73 -13.31 4.38
N VAL A 96 -1.06 -14.60 4.52
CA VAL A 96 -1.33 -15.50 3.38
C VAL A 96 -2.48 -14.97 2.54
N LYS A 97 -3.58 -14.54 3.17
CA LYS A 97 -4.73 -13.95 2.45
C LYS A 97 -4.36 -12.68 1.70
N VAL A 98 -3.48 -11.84 2.26
CA VAL A 98 -2.98 -10.63 1.59
C VAL A 98 -2.10 -11.01 0.39
N LEU A 99 -1.14 -11.92 0.57
CA LEU A 99 -0.23 -12.36 -0.50
C LEU A 99 -0.99 -12.99 -1.67
N GLN A 100 -2.00 -13.83 -1.41
CA GLN A 100 -2.87 -14.40 -2.45
C GLN A 100 -3.60 -13.35 -3.28
N LYS A 101 -3.89 -12.16 -2.72
CA LYS A 101 -4.51 -11.05 -3.47
C LYS A 101 -3.49 -10.26 -4.28
N LEU A 102 -2.26 -10.15 -3.78
CA LEU A 102 -1.19 -9.38 -4.42
C LEU A 102 -0.46 -10.15 -5.53
N MET A 103 -0.49 -11.49 -5.50
CA MET A 103 0.18 -12.36 -6.47
C MET A 103 -0.74 -12.85 -7.60
N LYS A 104 -1.82 -12.11 -7.88
CA LYS A 104 -2.70 -12.38 -9.03
C LYS A 104 -2.13 -11.80 -10.32
#